data_AF-A0A7W2JH93-F1
#
_entry.id   AF-A0A7W2JH93-F1
#
_cell.length_a   1.000
_cell.length_b   1.000
_cell.length_c   1.000
_cell.angle_alpha   90.00
_cell.angle_beta   90.00
_cell.angle_gamma   90.00
#
_symmetry.space_group_name_H-M   'P 1'
#
loop_
_entity.id
_entity.type
_entity.pdbx_description
1 polymer ?
#
loop_
_entity_poly.entity_id
_entity_poly.type
_entity_poly.pdbx_seq_one_letter_code
_entity_poly.pdbx_strand_id
1 'polypeptide(L)'
;MSGLKMLGLTARTLMVLERAGVTEVEQLCQMKSWRVLSIPGLGKVSYKEIASGMTAHGLHFEDSEPKDSPCTTPQASGIHSVTLRDYFAARVDVSDEVGVRYAEEIVGRAMPDFASAPLDNIAFWADYRAISRYIEADAMLAARVKP
;
A
#
# COMPACT_ATOMS: atom_id res chain seq x y z
N MET A 1 -4.56 15.92 34.30
CA MET A 1 -3.18 15.37 34.20
C MET A 1 -3.04 14.84 32.78
N SER A 2 -2.07 15.32 32.01
CA SER A 2 -1.93 14.97 30.59
C SER A 2 -1.63 13.49 30.42
N GLY A 3 -2.45 12.77 29.64
CA GLY A 3 -2.30 11.34 29.36
C GLY A 3 -0.95 11.01 28.69
N LEU A 4 -0.32 11.99 28.05
CA LEU A 4 0.99 11.87 27.39
C LEU A 4 2.15 11.48 28.31
N LYS A 5 2.03 11.69 29.63
CA LYS A 5 3.10 11.32 30.57
C LYS A 5 3.38 9.81 30.60
N MET A 6 2.42 8.99 30.19
CA MET A 6 2.60 7.54 30.13
C MET A 6 3.58 7.10 29.03
N LEU A 7 3.75 7.91 27.97
CA LEU A 7 4.60 7.59 26.80
C LEU A 7 6.11 7.75 27.06
N GLY A 8 6.52 8.18 28.26
CA GLY A 8 7.93 8.30 28.62
C GLY A 8 8.71 9.36 27.82
N LEU A 9 8.03 10.35 27.25
CA LEU A 9 8.64 11.41 26.42
C LEU A 9 9.44 12.40 27.29
N THR A 10 10.45 13.02 26.69
CA THR A 10 11.21 14.11 27.31
C THR A 10 10.30 15.29 27.64
N ALA A 11 10.65 16.01 28.72
CA ALA A 11 9.92 17.19 29.17
C ALA A 11 9.76 18.25 28.07
N ARG A 12 10.76 18.39 27.18
CA ARG A 12 10.70 19.30 26.03
C ARG A 12 9.61 18.88 25.04
N THR A 13 9.58 17.61 24.65
CA THR A 13 8.62 17.07 23.69
C THR A 13 7.20 17.15 24.26
N LEU A 14 7.01 16.83 25.54
CA LEU A 14 5.73 17.01 26.24
C LEU A 14 5.26 18.47 26.24
N MET A 15 6.14 19.40 26.61
CA MET A 15 5.79 20.82 26.69
C MET A 15 5.41 21.42 25.32
N VAL A 16 6.07 20.98 24.25
CA VAL A 16 5.74 21.43 22.88
C VAL A 16 4.39 20.86 22.44
N LEU A 17 4.09 19.59 22.74
CA LEU A 17 2.79 18.98 22.46
C LEU A 17 1.65 19.66 23.21
N GLU A 18 1.83 19.92 24.51
CA GLU A 18 0.83 20.62 25.34
C GLU A 18 0.60 22.05 24.83
N ARG A 19 1.65 22.77 24.42
CA ARG A 19 1.52 24.09 23.78
C ARG A 19 0.81 24.05 22.44
N ALA A 20 0.91 22.94 21.72
CA ALA A 20 0.18 22.70 20.48
C ALA A 20 -1.28 22.26 20.71
N GLY A 21 -1.72 22.14 21.97
CA GLY A 21 -3.06 21.69 22.34
C GLY A 21 -3.23 20.17 22.33
N VAL A 22 -2.14 19.41 22.20
CA VAL A 22 -2.14 17.94 22.26
C VAL A 22 -1.87 17.53 23.70
N THR A 23 -2.89 17.03 24.39
CA THR A 23 -2.83 16.68 25.81
C THR A 23 -3.17 15.22 26.09
N GLU A 24 -3.80 14.55 25.11
CA GLU A 24 -4.18 13.16 25.20
C GLU A 24 -3.51 12.30 24.14
N VAL A 25 -3.32 11.03 24.48
CA VAL A 25 -2.70 10.05 23.58
C VAL A 25 -3.61 9.74 22.39
N GLU A 26 -4.93 9.74 22.60
CA GLU A 26 -5.91 9.55 21.52
C GLU A 26 -5.77 10.61 20.43
N GLN A 27 -5.52 11.86 20.82
CA GLN A 27 -5.26 12.95 19.86
C GLN A 27 -4.01 12.68 19.03
N LEU A 28 -2.94 12.14 19.63
CA LEU A 28 -1.77 11.70 18.86
C LEU A 28 -2.11 10.55 17.92
N CYS A 29 -2.92 9.57 18.35
CA CYS A 29 -3.33 8.45 17.51
C CYS A 29 -4.16 8.89 16.29
N GLN A 30 -4.91 9.98 16.39
CA GLN A 30 -5.69 10.56 15.28
C GLN A 30 -4.86 11.55 14.41
N MET A 31 -3.62 11.83 14.80
CA MET A 31 -2.76 12.74 14.05
C MET A 31 -1.93 11.97 13.01
N LYS A 32 -1.81 12.57 11.82
CA LYS A 32 -0.83 12.15 10.81
C LYS A 32 0.57 12.63 11.18
N SER A 33 1.59 11.86 10.84
CA SER A 33 3.02 12.13 11.04
C SER A 33 3.47 13.46 10.46
N TRP A 34 2.97 13.85 9.27
CA TRP A 34 3.27 15.17 8.71
C TRP A 34 2.70 16.31 9.56
N ARG A 35 1.55 16.10 10.23
CA ARG A 35 0.92 17.09 11.10
C ARG A 35 1.71 17.26 12.38
N VAL A 36 2.23 16.17 12.94
CA VAL A 36 3.14 16.19 14.10
C VAL A 36 4.44 16.92 13.76
N LEU A 37 5.05 16.63 12.61
CA LEU A 37 6.25 17.32 12.14
C LEU A 37 6.03 18.80 11.78
N SER A 38 4.79 19.20 11.55
CA SER A 38 4.43 20.60 11.30
C SER A 38 4.26 21.41 12.59
N ILE A 39 4.30 20.79 13.77
CA ILE A 39 4.20 21.51 15.05
C ILE A 39 5.50 22.30 15.25
N PRO A 40 5.43 23.63 15.44
CA PRO A 40 6.59 24.45 15.72
C PRO A 40 7.35 23.94 16.95
N GLY A 41 8.63 23.58 16.75
CA GLY A 41 9.49 23.05 17.81
C GLY A 41 9.60 21.52 17.86
N LEU A 42 8.84 20.78 17.05
CA LEU A 42 9.05 19.36 16.81
C LEU A 42 9.87 19.14 15.54
N GLY A 43 11.00 18.47 15.68
CA GLY A 43 11.83 18.02 14.56
C GLY A 43 11.81 16.50 14.40
N LYS A 44 12.59 16.00 13.45
CA LYS A 44 12.72 14.55 13.18
C LYS A 44 13.13 13.73 14.42
N VAL A 45 13.93 14.31 15.31
CA VAL A 45 14.38 13.66 16.55
C VAL A 45 13.21 13.48 17.52
N SER A 46 12.48 14.57 17.81
CA SER A 46 11.28 14.52 18.65
C SER A 46 10.19 13.65 18.05
N TYR A 47 10.04 13.63 16.73
CA TYR A 47 9.11 12.72 16.06
C TYR A 47 9.47 11.25 16.30
N LYS A 48 10.74 10.86 16.13
CA LYS A 48 11.18 9.48 16.40
C LYS A 48 10.95 9.09 17.86
N GLU A 49 11.20 10.00 18.77
CA GLU A 49 10.92 9.82 20.19
C GLU A 49 9.43 9.56 20.46
N ILE A 50 8.54 10.38 19.91
CA ILE A 50 7.08 10.20 20.04
C ILE A 50 6.64 8.87 19.42
N ALA A 51 7.10 8.57 18.20
CA ALA A 51 6.76 7.33 17.50
C ALA A 51 7.19 6.09 18.29
N SER A 52 8.41 6.10 18.85
CA SER A 52 8.92 5.01 19.69
C SER A 52 8.11 4.88 20.98
N GLY A 53 7.78 6.00 21.63
CA GLY A 53 6.93 6.02 22.83
C GLY A 53 5.55 5.42 22.56
N MET A 54 4.89 5.81 21.47
CA MET A 54 3.60 5.25 21.07
C MET A 54 3.70 3.75 20.75
N THR A 55 4.72 3.34 19.99
CA THR A 55 4.93 1.93 19.61
C THR A 55 5.17 1.04 20.83
N ALA A 56 5.87 1.53 21.86
CA ALA A 56 6.10 0.80 23.11
C ALA A 56 4.79 0.47 23.86
N HIS A 57 3.72 1.23 23.60
CA HIS A 57 2.38 1.01 24.15
C HIS A 57 1.41 0.39 23.14
N GLY A 58 1.90 -0.10 21.99
CA GLY A 58 1.06 -0.68 20.94
C GLY A 58 0.20 0.34 20.19
N LEU A 59 0.60 1.62 20.20
CA LEU A 59 -0.12 2.73 19.59
C LEU A 59 0.64 3.26 18.37
N HIS A 60 -0.10 3.75 17.40
CA HIS A 60 0.43 4.30 16.17
C HIS A 60 -0.31 5.58 15.78
N PHE A 61 0.36 6.44 15.02
CA PHE A 61 -0.26 7.60 14.40
C PHE A 61 -1.31 7.18 13.37
N GLU A 62 -2.23 8.08 13.02
CA GLU A 62 -3.17 7.90 11.90
C GLU A 62 -2.46 8.12 10.55
N ASP A 63 -1.19 7.77 10.48
CA ASP A 63 -0.59 7.44 9.21
C ASP A 63 -1.08 6.04 8.91
N SER A 64 -1.97 5.95 7.94
CA SER A 64 -2.37 4.68 7.36
C SER A 64 -1.13 3.91 6.89
N GLU A 65 -0.52 3.13 7.79
CA GLU A 65 0.12 1.80 7.69
C GLU A 65 0.50 1.26 9.09
N PRO A 66 0.04 0.04 9.48
CA PRO A 66 0.83 -0.83 10.33
C PRO A 66 1.96 -1.44 9.48
N LYS A 67 3.21 -1.19 9.87
CA LYS A 67 4.38 -1.91 9.36
C LYS A 67 4.38 -3.33 9.92
N ASP A 68 4.01 -4.30 9.10
CA ASP A 68 4.87 -5.47 8.88
C ASP A 68 5.31 -5.42 7.41
N SER A 69 6.58 -5.10 7.23
CA SER A 69 7.28 -5.10 5.93
C SER A 69 8.15 -6.36 5.85
N PRO A 70 8.43 -6.91 4.64
CA PRO A 70 8.68 -6.11 3.45
C PRO A 70 7.86 -6.50 2.21
N CYS A 71 7.38 -5.51 1.45
CA CYS A 71 7.83 -5.22 0.08
C CYS A 71 6.92 -4.16 -0.61
N THR A 72 7.45 -2.93 -0.70
CA THR A 72 7.45 -2.00 -1.85
C THR A 72 6.17 -1.72 -2.69
N THR A 73 5.76 -0.42 -2.63
CA THR A 73 5.03 0.45 -3.63
C THR A 73 3.51 0.33 -3.83
N PRO A 74 2.82 1.39 -4.36
CA PRO A 74 2.36 2.60 -3.68
C PRO A 74 0.82 2.71 -3.65
N GLN A 75 0.29 3.47 -2.68
CA GLN A 75 -1.14 3.71 -2.48
C GLN A 75 -1.81 4.46 -3.64
N ALA A 76 -2.99 3.97 -4.05
CA ALA A 76 -4.08 4.82 -4.51
C ALA A 76 -5.34 4.45 -3.72
N SER A 77 -5.90 5.46 -3.08
CA SER A 77 -7.14 5.44 -2.30
C SER A 77 -8.33 4.86 -3.07
N GLY A 78 -9.02 3.92 -2.44
CA GLY A 78 -10.33 3.44 -2.86
C GLY A 78 -10.66 2.17 -2.08
N ILE A 79 -11.84 2.09 -1.47
CA ILE A 79 -12.29 0.91 -0.74
C ILE A 79 -12.41 -0.25 -1.74
N HIS A 80 -11.36 -1.06 -1.84
CA HIS A 80 -11.40 -2.37 -2.50
C HIS A 80 -10.58 -3.32 -1.63
N SER A 81 -11.23 -4.34 -1.07
CA SER A 81 -10.52 -5.48 -0.50
C SER A 81 -9.75 -6.14 -1.65
N VAL A 82 -8.49 -5.79 -1.83
CA VAL A 82 -7.60 -6.47 -2.78
C VAL A 82 -7.58 -7.93 -2.35
N THR A 83 -8.13 -8.81 -3.18
CA THR A 83 -8.14 -10.24 -2.89
C THR A 83 -6.72 -10.78 -3.01
N LEU A 84 -6.44 -11.92 -2.40
CA LEU A 84 -5.13 -12.56 -2.56
C LEU A 84 -4.85 -12.92 -4.04
N ARG A 85 -5.91 -13.13 -4.83
CA ARG A 85 -5.83 -13.30 -6.28
C ARG A 85 -5.31 -12.03 -6.96
N ASP A 86 -5.84 -10.87 -6.62
CA ASP A 86 -5.41 -9.57 -7.15
C ASP A 86 -3.96 -9.26 -6.75
N TYR A 87 -3.58 -9.61 -5.53
CA TYR A 87 -2.19 -9.49 -5.04
C TYR A 87 -1.20 -10.29 -5.89
N PHE A 88 -1.55 -11.52 -6.27
CA PHE A 88 -0.72 -12.34 -7.15
C PHE A 88 -0.73 -11.83 -8.59
N ALA A 89 -1.91 -11.50 -9.12
CA ALA A 89 -2.05 -10.99 -10.48
C ALA A 89 -1.18 -9.74 -10.69
N ALA A 90 -1.11 -8.83 -9.72
CA ALA A 90 -0.28 -7.62 -9.78
C ALA A 90 1.23 -7.89 -9.82
N ARG A 91 1.69 -9.10 -9.48
CA ARG A 91 3.11 -9.49 -9.43
C ARG A 91 3.54 -10.43 -10.56
N VAL A 92 2.59 -10.92 -11.34
CA VAL A 92 2.89 -11.78 -12.49
C VAL A 92 3.50 -10.93 -13.60
N ASP A 93 4.69 -11.33 -14.01
CA ASP A 93 5.35 -10.82 -15.20
C ASP A 93 4.89 -11.64 -16.41
N VAL A 94 4.17 -11.00 -17.33
CA VAL A 94 3.66 -11.65 -18.54
C VAL A 94 4.57 -11.26 -19.69
N SER A 95 5.23 -12.25 -20.28
CA SER A 95 6.08 -12.05 -21.45
C SER A 95 5.28 -11.48 -22.63
N ASP A 96 5.88 -10.52 -23.32
CA ASP A 96 5.38 -9.99 -24.60
C ASP A 96 5.75 -10.92 -25.78
N GLU A 97 6.60 -11.92 -25.57
CA GLU A 97 6.98 -12.92 -26.58
C GLU A 97 6.01 -14.11 -26.59
N VAL A 98 4.76 -13.86 -26.96
CA VAL A 98 3.76 -14.91 -27.13
C VAL A 98 3.29 -15.02 -28.57
N GLY A 99 3.05 -16.25 -29.02
CA GLY A 99 2.46 -16.49 -30.33
C GLY A 99 1.03 -15.96 -30.41
N VAL A 100 0.71 -15.21 -31.48
CA VAL A 100 -0.60 -14.58 -31.72
C VAL A 100 -1.76 -15.57 -31.53
N ARG A 101 -1.63 -16.79 -32.07
CA ARG A 101 -2.69 -17.81 -31.96
C ARG A 101 -3.09 -18.11 -30.51
N TYR A 102 -2.11 -18.18 -29.61
CA TYR A 102 -2.37 -18.44 -28.20
C TYR A 102 -3.03 -17.25 -27.51
N ALA A 103 -2.61 -16.03 -27.87
CA ALA A 103 -3.24 -14.81 -27.37
C ALA A 103 -4.70 -14.70 -27.82
N GLU A 104 -5.01 -15.04 -29.08
CA GLU A 104 -6.38 -15.05 -29.61
C GLU A 104 -7.27 -16.07 -28.89
N GLU A 105 -6.74 -17.26 -28.60
CA GLU A 105 -7.46 -18.29 -27.82
C GLU A 105 -7.77 -17.81 -26.40
N ILE A 106 -6.84 -17.12 -25.74
CA ILE A 106 -7.04 -16.58 -24.38
C ILE A 106 -8.04 -15.44 -24.36
N VAL A 107 -7.92 -14.48 -25.28
CA VAL A 107 -8.80 -13.30 -25.31
C VAL A 107 -10.17 -13.66 -25.90
N GLY A 108 -10.25 -14.73 -26.69
CA GLY A 108 -11.48 -15.20 -27.33
C GLY A 108 -11.91 -14.36 -28.54
N ARG A 109 -10.96 -13.63 -29.15
CA ARG A 109 -11.19 -12.84 -30.37
C ARG A 109 -9.94 -12.82 -31.24
N ALA A 110 -10.12 -12.55 -32.53
CA ALA A 110 -9.00 -12.35 -33.45
C ALA A 110 -8.23 -11.06 -33.10
N MET A 111 -6.91 -11.10 -33.26
CA MET A 111 -6.03 -9.96 -33.04
C MET A 111 -6.24 -8.94 -34.17
N PRO A 112 -6.55 -7.67 -33.85
CA PRO A 112 -6.62 -6.61 -34.85
C PRO A 112 -5.26 -6.39 -35.50
N ASP A 113 -5.23 -6.12 -36.81
CA ASP A 113 -3.98 -5.77 -37.49
C ASP A 113 -3.47 -4.39 -37.00
N PHE A 114 -2.18 -4.31 -36.67
CA PHE A 114 -1.60 -3.11 -36.09
C PHE A 114 -1.56 -1.93 -37.08
N ALA A 115 -1.34 -2.20 -38.37
CA ALA A 115 -1.24 -1.15 -39.38
C ALA A 115 -2.59 -0.48 -39.65
N SER A 116 -3.68 -1.26 -39.64
CA SER A 116 -5.04 -0.78 -39.89
C SER A 116 -5.77 -0.30 -38.63
N ALA A 117 -5.52 -0.90 -37.46
CA ALA A 117 -6.23 -0.59 -36.22
C ALA A 117 -5.28 -0.64 -34.99
N PRO A 118 -4.34 0.32 -34.85
CA PRO A 118 -3.30 0.28 -33.83
C PRO A 118 -3.84 0.35 -32.39
N LEU A 119 -4.90 1.11 -32.13
CA LEU A 119 -5.50 1.21 -30.80
C LEU A 119 -6.20 -0.08 -30.38
N ASP A 120 -6.91 -0.72 -31.31
CA ASP A 120 -7.59 -2.00 -31.06
C ASP A 120 -6.56 -3.12 -30.86
N ASN A 121 -5.45 -3.09 -31.60
CA ASN A 121 -4.33 -4.00 -31.42
C ASN A 121 -3.70 -3.85 -30.02
N ILE A 122 -3.45 -2.61 -29.57
CA ILE A 122 -2.91 -2.36 -28.22
C ILE A 122 -3.91 -2.82 -27.14
N ALA A 123 -5.20 -2.55 -27.32
CA ALA A 123 -6.25 -2.99 -26.41
C ALA A 123 -6.30 -4.53 -26.32
N PHE A 124 -6.19 -5.23 -27.44
CA PHE A 124 -6.12 -6.69 -27.49
C PHE A 124 -4.94 -7.24 -26.64
N TRP A 125 -3.75 -6.65 -26.78
CA TRP A 125 -2.60 -7.08 -25.98
C TRP A 125 -2.72 -6.72 -24.50
N ALA A 126 -3.40 -5.61 -24.18
CA ALA A 126 -3.73 -5.28 -22.80
C ALA A 126 -4.69 -6.31 -22.17
N ASP A 127 -5.73 -6.71 -22.90
CA ASP A 127 -6.69 -7.75 -22.48
C ASP A 127 -5.96 -9.07 -22.24
N TYR A 128 -5.13 -9.51 -23.20
CA TYR A 128 -4.33 -10.73 -23.07
C TYR A 128 -3.49 -10.71 -21.79
N ARG A 129 -2.72 -9.64 -21.57
CA ARG A 129 -1.87 -9.53 -20.38
C ARG A 129 -2.67 -9.46 -19.09
N ALA A 130 -3.86 -8.87 -19.09
CA ALA A 130 -4.73 -8.86 -17.92
C ALA A 130 -5.23 -10.28 -17.59
N ILE A 131 -5.75 -11.00 -18.59
CA ILE A 131 -6.29 -12.36 -18.41
C ILE A 131 -5.18 -13.32 -17.97
N SER A 132 -4.01 -13.29 -18.62
CA SER A 132 -2.88 -14.17 -18.30
C SER A 132 -2.41 -14.01 -16.85
N ARG A 133 -2.36 -12.78 -16.32
CA ARG A 133 -2.01 -12.54 -14.91
C ARG A 133 -2.96 -13.23 -13.94
N TYR A 134 -4.26 -13.23 -14.24
CA TYR A 134 -5.25 -13.87 -13.39
C TYR A 134 -5.24 -15.40 -13.53
N ILE A 135 -4.94 -15.94 -14.71
CA ILE A 135 -4.72 -17.39 -14.90
C ILE A 135 -3.56 -17.88 -14.02
N GLU A 136 -2.43 -17.16 -14.04
CA GLU A 136 -1.29 -17.52 -13.19
C GLU A 136 -1.57 -17.33 -11.70
N ALA A 137 -2.26 -16.25 -11.32
CA ALA A 137 -2.70 -16.04 -9.94
C ALA A 137 -3.57 -17.20 -9.43
N ASP A 138 -4.50 -17.69 -10.26
CA ASP A 138 -5.34 -18.84 -9.93
C ASP A 138 -4.51 -20.13 -9.81
N ALA A 139 -3.52 -20.33 -10.69
CA ALA A 139 -2.60 -21.46 -10.60
C ALA A 139 -1.77 -21.43 -9.31
N MET A 140 -1.30 -20.25 -8.87
CA MET A 140 -0.59 -20.08 -7.60
C MET A 140 -1.49 -20.40 -6.40
N LEU A 141 -2.73 -19.92 -6.42
CA LEU A 141 -3.71 -20.24 -5.37
C LEU A 141 -4.01 -21.74 -5.31
N ALA A 142 -4.20 -22.39 -6.46
CA ALA A 142 -4.42 -23.82 -6.54
C ALA A 142 -3.21 -24.64 -6.04
N ALA A 143 -1.98 -24.18 -6.34
CA ALA A 143 -0.76 -24.85 -5.91
C ALA A 143 -0.60 -24.91 -4.38
N ARG A 144 -1.15 -23.94 -3.64
CA ARG A 144 -1.11 -23.91 -2.17
C ARG A 144 -1.97 -24.99 -1.50
N VAL A 145 -2.95 -25.53 -2.23
CA VAL A 145 -3.87 -26.56 -1.73
C VAL A 145 -3.40 -27.96 -2.13
N LYS A 146 -2.34 -28.06 -2.94
CA LYS A 146 -1.72 -29.35 -3.27
C LYS A 146 -0.99 -29.88 -2.03
N PRO A 147 -1.20 -31.17 -1.66
CA PRO A 147 -0.57 -31.80 -0.50
C PRO A 147 0.94 -31.97 -0.67
#